data_AF-A0A941X879-F1
#
_entry.id   AF-A0A941X879-F1
#
_cell.length_a   1.000
_cell.length_b   1.000
_cell.length_c   1.000
_cell.angle_alpha   90.00
_cell.angle_beta   90.00
_cell.angle_gamma   90.00
#
_symmetry.space_group_name_H-M   'P 1'
#
loop_
_entity.id
_entity.type
_entity.pdbx_description
1 polymer ?
#
loop_
_entity_poly.entity_id
_entity_poly.type
_entity_poly.pdbx_seq_one_letter_code
_entity_poly.pdbx_strand_id
1 'polypeptide(L)'
;MKRYIVFLPVFVWAIFFAGAEVKVENASIHRSGDSIRVSFKILVPSGTIASDYVQRLIPVIENGVDSLALDEIEIIGKRKQKLRRREAVLSGKTYEVPFYQTVDGGELQYDCVLPYEKWMGRAPVDLSLLCEREGCCKVEPLPGIFLCSDVKLRPPYVPSVQPVALIPSVAERLAEVEKVLFPMAEYEPYSDSMTVWRDRGALKVYFPLDKSDLRRDYRNNDVTLGRIVDILRQIYADDRSDVGKILIVGFASPEGPLGRNTRLAGARADVLKEYVNSYLELPDSLYEVANGGEAWGELRDRVEESTFDCRDEMLDIIDHTADLGRREWLLRRLDGGEPFKELLRSVFSDQRNSGYMRVYYTSEPDYNAIKINQAQGMIAEGDFDGAVSLLRPIREDKRCLNTLATAYYRLGDKATALDLFKQAAAMGDKVAIQTLENIENDY
;
A
#
# COMPACT_ATOMS: atom_id res chain seq x y z
N MET A 1 -18.35 7.74 24.10
CA MET A 1 -19.48 8.70 24.10
C MET A 1 -19.01 10.06 24.59
N LYS A 2 -18.44 10.88 23.71
CA LYS A 2 -18.26 12.32 23.96
C LYS A 2 -19.39 13.03 23.23
N ARG A 3 -20.39 13.52 24.00
CA ARG A 3 -21.46 14.36 23.48
C ARG A 3 -20.82 15.70 23.11
N TYR A 4 -20.66 15.98 21.82
CA TYR A 4 -20.32 17.32 21.36
C TYR A 4 -21.58 18.17 21.48
N ILE A 5 -21.55 19.10 22.45
CA ILE A 5 -22.57 20.12 22.64
C ILE A 5 -22.44 21.08 21.45
N VAL A 6 -23.41 21.05 20.54
CA VAL A 6 -23.56 22.08 19.51
C VAL A 6 -24.03 23.33 20.25
N PHE A 7 -23.12 24.28 20.43
CA PHE A 7 -23.49 25.63 20.86
C PHE A 7 -24.20 26.30 19.69
N LEU A 8 -25.51 26.47 19.81
CA LEU A 8 -26.32 27.39 19.00
C LEU A 8 -26.25 28.76 19.68
N PRO A 9 -25.47 29.73 19.18
CA PRO A 9 -25.58 31.09 19.67
C PRO A 9 -26.87 31.70 19.07
N VAL A 10 -27.86 31.94 19.91
CA VAL A 10 -29.05 32.74 19.55
C VAL A 10 -28.62 34.20 19.61
N PHE A 11 -28.33 34.80 18.45
CA PHE A 11 -28.14 36.24 18.33
C PHE A 11 -29.40 36.88 17.75
N VAL A 12 -29.98 37.82 18.50
CA VAL A 12 -31.05 38.71 18.04
C VAL A 12 -30.40 40.05 17.70
N TRP A 13 -30.33 40.39 16.41
CA TRP A 13 -29.88 41.70 15.96
C TRP A 13 -31.08 42.59 15.64
N ALA A 14 -31.01 43.85 16.06
CA ALA A 14 -31.98 44.90 15.77
C ALA A 14 -31.25 46.14 15.20
N ILE A 15 -31.69 46.67 14.06
CA ILE A 15 -31.17 47.82 13.33
C ILE A 15 -32.33 48.77 12.94
N PHE A 16 -32.19 50.05 13.33
CA PHE A 16 -33.22 51.09 13.14
C PHE A 16 -33.23 51.72 11.75
N PHE A 17 -34.40 51.78 11.10
CA PHE A 17 -34.78 52.79 10.12
C PHE A 17 -36.24 53.21 10.36
N ALA A 18 -36.61 54.44 10.03
CA ALA A 18 -37.94 55.00 10.35
C ALA A 18 -39.11 54.13 9.82
N GLY A 19 -39.79 53.40 10.70
CA GLY A 19 -40.80 52.37 10.40
C GLY A 19 -40.49 51.07 11.15
N ALA A 20 -41.45 50.20 11.41
CA ALA A 20 -41.21 48.99 12.22
C ALA A 20 -40.19 48.04 11.54
N GLU A 21 -39.32 47.37 12.29
CA GLU A 21 -38.13 46.67 11.75
C GLU A 21 -38.36 45.19 11.37
N VAL A 22 -37.85 44.74 10.21
CA VAL A 22 -37.76 43.30 9.88
C VAL A 22 -36.80 42.62 10.87
N LYS A 23 -37.30 41.70 11.68
CA LYS A 23 -36.48 40.91 12.61
C LYS A 23 -36.11 39.57 11.99
N VAL A 24 -34.87 39.14 12.19
CA VAL A 24 -34.40 37.81 11.79
C VAL A 24 -34.04 37.00 13.03
N GLU A 25 -34.52 35.77 13.08
CA GLU A 25 -34.31 34.84 14.19
C GLU A 25 -33.71 33.53 13.68
N ASN A 26 -32.91 32.89 14.55
CA ASN A 26 -32.36 31.55 14.34
C ASN A 26 -31.61 31.39 13.01
N ALA A 27 -30.86 32.42 12.61
CA ALA A 27 -30.03 32.34 11.43
C ALA A 27 -28.92 31.30 11.63
N SER A 28 -28.85 30.37 10.68
CA SER A 28 -27.86 29.32 10.68
C SER A 28 -27.44 28.99 9.25
N ILE A 29 -26.16 28.70 9.13
CA ILE A 29 -25.54 28.11 7.96
C ILE A 29 -24.67 26.96 8.48
N HIS A 30 -24.94 25.74 8.02
CA HIS A 30 -24.19 24.57 8.43
C HIS A 30 -24.08 23.59 7.27
N ARG A 31 -23.01 22.79 7.30
CA ARG A 31 -22.79 21.72 6.32
C ARG A 31 -23.24 20.38 6.92
N SER A 32 -23.91 19.57 6.11
CA SER A 32 -24.14 18.13 6.37
C SER A 32 -23.82 17.36 5.08
N GLY A 33 -22.85 16.45 5.16
CA GLY A 33 -22.31 15.77 3.98
C GLY A 33 -21.85 16.75 2.88
N ASP A 34 -22.27 16.53 1.64
CA ASP A 34 -21.85 17.35 0.50
C ASP A 34 -22.73 18.61 0.30
N SER A 35 -23.57 18.95 1.28
CA SER A 35 -24.54 20.03 1.17
C SER A 35 -24.44 21.02 2.32
N ILE A 36 -24.80 22.25 2.04
CA ILE A 36 -24.97 23.33 3.00
C ILE A 36 -26.45 23.60 3.13
N ARG A 37 -26.89 23.81 4.37
CA ARG A 37 -28.24 24.28 4.68
C ARG A 37 -28.17 25.67 5.27
N VAL A 38 -28.94 26.58 4.68
CA VAL A 38 -29.14 27.94 5.17
C VAL A 38 -30.57 28.06 5.66
N SER A 39 -30.75 28.44 6.92
CA SER A 39 -32.08 28.58 7.52
C SER A 39 -32.16 29.81 8.42
N PHE A 40 -33.25 30.56 8.34
CA PHE A 40 -33.57 31.63 9.28
C PHE A 40 -35.06 31.94 9.23
N LYS A 41 -35.60 32.54 10.29
CA LYS A 41 -36.98 33.02 10.33
C LYS A 41 -37.00 34.54 10.23
N ILE A 42 -37.83 35.06 9.33
CA ILE A 42 -38.12 36.48 9.21
C ILE A 42 -39.45 36.78 9.89
N LEU A 43 -39.46 37.80 10.76
CA LEU A 43 -40.66 38.42 11.30
C LEU A 43 -40.76 39.84 10.75
N VAL A 44 -41.89 40.15 10.12
CA VAL A 44 -42.18 41.47 9.54
C VAL A 44 -43.26 42.13 10.39
N PRO A 45 -42.91 43.05 11.31
CA PRO A 45 -43.92 43.83 12.03
C PRO A 45 -44.88 44.57 11.10
N SER A 46 -46.04 44.94 11.63
CA SER A 46 -46.97 45.78 10.86
C SER A 46 -46.41 47.20 10.73
N GLY A 47 -46.48 47.77 9.53
CA GLY A 47 -45.94 49.10 9.23
C GLY A 47 -44.44 49.10 8.95
N THR A 48 -43.85 47.96 8.59
CA THR A 48 -42.47 47.84 8.13
C THR A 48 -42.31 48.38 6.71
N ILE A 49 -43.27 48.10 5.84
CA ILE A 49 -43.28 48.64 4.47
C ILE A 49 -44.57 49.39 4.18
N ALA A 50 -44.47 50.45 3.37
CA ALA A 50 -45.63 51.16 2.86
C ALA A 50 -46.46 50.25 1.91
N SER A 51 -47.77 50.44 1.90
CA SER A 51 -48.71 49.52 1.25
C SER A 51 -48.52 49.32 -0.27
N ASP A 52 -47.86 50.28 -0.92
CA ASP A 52 -47.60 50.38 -2.36
C ASP A 52 -46.16 49.99 -2.75
N TYR A 53 -45.36 49.49 -1.80
CA TYR A 53 -43.97 49.10 -2.02
C TYR A 53 -43.77 47.58 -1.98
N VAL A 54 -42.63 47.14 -2.52
CA VAL A 54 -42.03 45.82 -2.30
C VAL A 54 -40.65 46.03 -1.70
N GLN A 55 -40.31 45.26 -0.67
CA GLN A 55 -38.94 45.14 -0.20
C GLN A 55 -38.44 43.73 -0.55
N ARG A 56 -37.28 43.67 -1.19
CA ARG A 56 -36.59 42.43 -1.54
C ARG A 56 -35.42 42.23 -0.59
N LEU A 57 -35.27 41.01 -0.10
CA LEU A 57 -34.15 40.58 0.72
C LEU A 57 -33.48 39.43 -0.01
N ILE A 58 -32.22 39.61 -0.40
CA ILE A 58 -31.45 38.60 -1.15
C ILE A 58 -30.40 38.04 -0.20
N PRO A 59 -30.52 36.79 0.25
CA PRO A 59 -29.49 36.17 1.09
C PRO A 59 -28.21 35.96 0.28
N VAL A 60 -27.07 36.34 0.86
CA VAL A 60 -25.76 36.20 0.23
C VAL A 60 -24.83 35.50 1.21
N ILE A 61 -24.16 34.45 0.70
CA ILE A 61 -23.03 33.81 1.38
C ILE A 61 -21.76 34.40 0.76
N GLU A 62 -20.82 34.86 1.57
CA GLU A 62 -19.56 35.41 1.08
C GLU A 62 -18.38 35.08 2.01
N ASN A 63 -17.16 35.08 1.49
CA ASN A 63 -15.94 34.89 2.29
C ASN A 63 -14.85 35.93 2.01
N GLY A 64 -15.24 37.07 1.43
CA GLY A 64 -14.35 38.15 1.00
C GLY A 64 -13.62 37.92 -0.33
N VAL A 65 -13.63 36.70 -0.88
CA VAL A 65 -13.06 36.37 -2.19
C VAL A 65 -14.14 36.04 -3.21
N ASP A 66 -15.08 35.18 -2.81
CA ASP A 66 -16.22 34.74 -3.62
C ASP A 66 -17.53 35.02 -2.87
N SER A 67 -18.62 35.12 -3.63
CA SER A 67 -19.97 35.27 -3.10
C SER A 67 -21.00 34.50 -3.91
N LEU A 68 -22.08 34.09 -3.26
CA LEU A 68 -23.21 33.40 -3.86
C LEU A 68 -24.51 34.01 -3.34
N ALA A 69 -25.28 34.60 -4.25
CA ALA A 69 -26.65 35.04 -3.98
C ALA A 69 -27.62 33.86 -4.06
N LEU A 70 -28.48 33.72 -3.06
CA LEU A 70 -29.52 32.71 -2.97
C LEU A 70 -30.87 33.27 -3.44
N ASP A 71 -31.89 32.41 -3.47
CA ASP A 71 -33.25 32.80 -3.86
C ASP A 71 -33.77 33.97 -3.01
N GLU A 72 -34.27 35.00 -3.70
CA GLU A 72 -34.74 36.24 -3.09
C GLU A 72 -36.03 36.05 -2.28
N ILE A 73 -36.21 36.89 -1.28
CA ILE A 73 -37.39 36.96 -0.42
C ILE A 73 -38.12 38.27 -0.70
N GLU A 74 -39.42 38.19 -0.98
CA GLU A 74 -40.26 39.37 -1.17
C GLU A 74 -41.14 39.66 0.05
N ILE A 75 -41.05 40.88 0.56
CA ILE A 75 -42.04 41.46 1.48
C ILE A 75 -42.89 42.43 0.68
N ILE A 76 -44.17 42.11 0.49
CA ILE A 76 -45.07 42.88 -0.39
C ILE A 76 -46.16 43.65 0.37
N GLY A 77 -46.31 44.93 0.03
CA GLY A 77 -47.35 45.79 0.58
C GLY A 77 -48.75 45.42 0.08
N LYS A 78 -49.77 45.61 0.91
CA LYS A 78 -51.16 45.17 0.62
C LYS A 78 -51.75 45.75 -0.68
N ARG A 79 -51.45 47.01 -1.03
CA ARG A 79 -51.94 47.63 -2.28
C ARG A 79 -51.13 47.14 -3.48
N LYS A 80 -49.81 47.02 -3.36
CA LYS A 80 -48.93 46.48 -4.42
C LYS A 80 -49.25 45.01 -4.74
N GLN A 81 -49.57 44.20 -3.73
CA GLN A 81 -50.02 42.82 -3.94
C GLN A 81 -51.33 42.75 -4.72
N LYS A 82 -52.31 43.61 -4.38
CA LYS A 82 -53.57 43.71 -5.13
C LYS A 82 -53.32 44.18 -6.57
N LEU A 83 -52.38 45.10 -6.78
CA LEU A 83 -52.00 45.55 -8.12
C LEU A 83 -51.42 44.40 -8.94
N ARG A 84 -50.41 43.68 -8.44
CA ARG A 84 -49.81 42.53 -9.14
C ARG A 84 -50.83 41.44 -9.48
N ARG A 85 -51.75 41.14 -8.56
CA ARG A 85 -52.86 40.20 -8.82
C ARG A 85 -53.76 40.67 -9.96
N ARG A 86 -54.09 41.98 -10.00
CA ARG A 86 -54.90 42.56 -11.08
C ARG A 86 -54.16 42.57 -12.42
N GLU A 87 -52.87 42.92 -12.42
CA GLU A 87 -52.03 42.91 -13.62
C GLU A 87 -51.91 41.50 -14.21
N ALA A 88 -51.75 40.47 -13.38
CA ALA A 88 -51.76 39.07 -13.82
C ALA A 88 -53.08 38.73 -14.51
N VAL A 89 -54.22 39.01 -13.87
CA VAL A 89 -55.55 38.75 -14.44
C VAL A 89 -55.77 39.51 -15.75
N LEU A 90 -55.38 40.79 -15.80
CA LEU A 90 -55.51 41.64 -17.00
C LEU A 90 -54.60 41.17 -18.15
N SER A 91 -53.46 40.56 -17.84
CA SER A 91 -52.55 39.96 -18.83
C SER A 91 -52.90 38.51 -19.19
N GLY A 92 -54.04 38.00 -18.71
CA GLY A 92 -54.49 36.63 -18.98
C GLY A 92 -53.66 35.55 -18.27
N LYS A 93 -52.86 35.91 -17.26
CA LYS A 93 -52.01 35.01 -16.49
C LYS A 93 -52.56 34.81 -15.08
N THR A 94 -52.26 33.66 -14.48
CA THR A 94 -52.49 33.43 -13.06
C THR A 94 -51.37 34.11 -12.26
N TYR A 95 -51.71 34.79 -11.17
CA TYR A 95 -50.71 35.33 -10.25
C TYR A 95 -50.08 34.19 -9.45
N GLU A 96 -48.83 33.87 -9.75
CA GLU A 96 -48.03 32.94 -8.97
C GLU A 96 -47.32 33.68 -7.84
N VAL A 97 -47.47 33.15 -6.63
CA VAL A 97 -46.81 33.68 -5.44
C VAL A 97 -45.38 33.11 -5.43
N PRO A 98 -44.33 33.95 -5.36
CA PRO A 98 -42.96 33.47 -5.20
C PRO A 98 -42.82 32.58 -3.97
N PHE A 99 -41.92 31.59 -4.05
CA PHE A 99 -41.74 30.60 -2.98
C PHE A 99 -41.42 31.25 -1.63
N TYR A 100 -40.55 32.27 -1.63
CA TYR A 100 -40.25 33.08 -0.46
C TYR A 100 -40.95 34.45 -0.55
N GLN A 101 -42.24 34.50 -0.24
CA GLN A 101 -42.98 35.76 -0.14
C GLN A 101 -43.77 35.85 1.18
N THR A 102 -43.75 37.03 1.80
CA THR A 102 -44.63 37.38 2.91
C THR A 102 -45.20 38.78 2.76
N VAL A 103 -46.17 39.13 3.59
CA VAL A 103 -46.82 40.46 3.60
C VAL A 103 -46.37 41.27 4.81
N ASP A 104 -46.56 42.58 4.77
CA ASP A 104 -46.41 43.44 5.96
C ASP A 104 -47.27 42.93 7.13
N GLY A 105 -46.66 42.74 8.30
CA GLY A 105 -47.27 42.10 9.47
C GLY A 105 -47.18 40.57 9.51
N GLY A 106 -46.52 39.94 8.53
CA GLY A 106 -46.38 38.48 8.41
C GLY A 106 -45.07 37.93 8.97
N GLU A 107 -44.89 36.62 8.78
CA GLU A 107 -43.63 35.91 9.04
C GLU A 107 -43.28 35.00 7.86
N LEU A 108 -42.02 34.57 7.79
CA LEU A 108 -41.52 33.67 6.75
C LEU A 108 -40.38 32.80 7.29
N GLN A 109 -40.45 31.49 7.04
CA GLN A 109 -39.31 30.59 7.26
C GLN A 109 -38.53 30.44 5.96
N TYR A 110 -37.25 30.75 6.01
CA TYR A 110 -36.30 30.47 4.92
C TYR A 110 -35.55 29.17 5.23
N ASP A 111 -35.48 28.26 4.26
CA ASP A 111 -34.77 26.99 4.37
C ASP A 111 -34.30 26.53 2.98
N CYS A 112 -33.02 26.71 2.70
CA CYS A 112 -32.39 26.39 1.44
C CYS A 112 -31.29 25.34 1.64
N VAL A 113 -31.25 24.33 0.77
CA VAL A 113 -30.16 23.33 0.72
C VAL A 113 -29.46 23.47 -0.63
N LEU A 114 -28.14 23.64 -0.60
CA LEU A 114 -27.31 23.85 -1.77
C LEU A 114 -26.03 22.99 -1.70
N PRO A 115 -25.40 22.62 -2.83
CA PRO A 115 -24.16 21.88 -2.81
C PRO A 115 -23.02 22.70 -2.18
N TYR A 116 -22.13 22.01 -1.47
CA TYR A 116 -20.89 22.63 -0.98
C TYR A 116 -19.96 22.96 -2.15
N GLU A 117 -19.44 24.18 -2.19
CA GLU A 117 -18.41 24.60 -3.15
C GLU A 117 -17.05 24.81 -2.48
N LYS A 118 -15.97 24.54 -3.22
CA LYS A 118 -14.60 24.56 -2.65
C LYS A 118 -14.22 25.89 -2.00
N TRP A 119 -14.72 27.03 -2.49
CA TRP A 119 -14.41 28.34 -1.95
C TRP A 119 -14.99 28.54 -0.54
N MET A 120 -16.13 27.92 -0.23
CA MET A 120 -16.86 28.09 1.03
C MET A 120 -16.11 27.57 2.27
N GLY A 121 -15.13 26.69 2.09
CA GLY A 121 -14.26 26.21 3.18
C GLY A 121 -12.81 26.71 3.13
N ARG A 122 -12.47 27.61 2.20
CA ARG A 122 -11.13 28.24 2.14
C ARG A 122 -10.94 29.32 3.21
N ALA A 123 -12.03 29.98 3.57
CA ALA A 123 -12.10 31.00 4.60
C ALA A 123 -13.47 30.91 5.28
N PRO A 124 -13.62 31.43 6.52
CA PRO A 124 -14.92 31.56 7.16
C PRO A 124 -15.90 32.33 6.27
N VAL A 125 -17.16 31.90 6.25
CA VAL A 125 -18.22 32.56 5.48
C VAL A 125 -19.10 33.42 6.37
N ASP A 126 -19.55 34.52 5.80
CA ASP A 126 -20.57 35.39 6.36
C ASP A 126 -21.88 35.17 5.60
N LEU A 127 -23.00 35.28 6.31
CA LEU A 127 -24.35 35.27 5.75
C LEU A 127 -24.97 36.64 5.97
N SER A 128 -25.36 37.30 4.90
CA SER A 128 -26.00 38.62 4.93
C SER A 128 -27.27 38.65 4.06
N LEU A 129 -28.11 39.67 4.26
CA LEU A 129 -29.25 39.98 3.40
C LEU A 129 -28.97 41.31 2.70
N LEU A 130 -28.80 41.29 1.38
CA LEU A 130 -28.88 42.51 0.59
C LEU A 130 -30.33 42.97 0.52
N CYS A 131 -30.56 44.26 0.77
CA CYS A 131 -31.90 44.81 0.91
C CYS A 131 -32.15 45.83 -0.21
N GLU A 132 -33.26 45.68 -0.92
CA GLU A 132 -33.70 46.64 -1.94
C GLU A 132 -35.17 46.97 -1.74
N ARG A 133 -35.56 48.20 -2.08
CA ARG A 133 -36.95 48.66 -2.00
C ARG A 133 -37.42 49.20 -3.33
N GLU A 134 -38.48 48.61 -3.86
CA GLU A 134 -39.11 49.00 -5.12
C GLU A 134 -40.43 49.73 -4.86
N GLY A 135 -40.51 50.98 -5.33
CA GLY A 135 -41.74 51.79 -5.34
C GLY A 135 -42.48 51.74 -6.67
N CYS A 136 -43.15 52.84 -7.03
CA CYS A 136 -43.85 52.97 -8.31
C CYS A 136 -42.89 53.23 -9.49
N CYS A 137 -41.76 53.90 -9.25
CA CYS A 137 -40.90 54.42 -10.33
C CYS A 137 -39.40 54.21 -10.11
N LYS A 138 -38.97 53.65 -8.96
CA LYS A 138 -37.56 53.52 -8.58
C LYS A 138 -37.34 52.28 -7.71
N VAL A 139 -36.18 51.66 -7.88
CA VAL A 139 -35.59 50.68 -6.95
C VAL A 139 -34.48 51.39 -6.19
N GLU A 140 -34.51 51.33 -4.87
CA GLU A 140 -33.57 51.97 -3.96
C GLU A 140 -32.84 50.88 -3.15
N PRO A 141 -31.50 50.83 -3.16
CA PRO A 141 -30.77 49.96 -2.26
C PRO A 141 -30.91 50.45 -0.81
N LEU A 142 -31.04 49.51 0.12
CA LEU A 142 -31.08 49.74 1.56
C LEU A 142 -29.83 49.11 2.20
N PRO A 143 -29.44 49.54 3.41
CA PRO A 143 -28.39 48.88 4.17
C PRO A 143 -28.71 47.40 4.36
N GLY A 144 -27.73 46.54 4.09
CA GLY A 144 -27.87 45.10 4.28
C GLY A 144 -27.95 44.70 5.76
N ILE A 145 -28.44 43.49 6.01
CA ILE A 145 -28.56 42.92 7.36
C ILE A 145 -27.56 41.77 7.49
N PHE A 146 -26.68 41.81 8.50
CA PHE A 146 -25.79 40.70 8.82
C PHE A 146 -26.51 39.66 9.67
N LEU A 147 -26.44 38.39 9.27
CA LEU A 147 -27.12 37.29 9.95
C LEU A 147 -26.15 36.41 10.73
N CYS A 148 -25.07 35.97 10.08
CA CYS A 148 -24.03 35.15 10.69
C CYS A 148 -22.68 35.65 10.20
N SER A 149 -21.66 35.54 11.04
CA SER A 149 -20.28 35.87 10.66
C SER A 149 -19.29 34.83 11.15
N ASP A 150 -18.15 34.76 10.47
CA ASP A 150 -17.03 33.87 10.79
C ASP A 150 -17.44 32.38 10.88
N VAL A 151 -18.36 31.94 10.01
CA VAL A 151 -18.82 30.55 10.02
C VAL A 151 -17.83 29.65 9.30
N LYS A 152 -17.24 28.71 10.04
CA LYS A 152 -16.26 27.75 9.49
C LYS A 152 -16.95 26.52 8.92
N LEU A 153 -17.09 26.47 7.61
CA LEU A 153 -17.58 25.30 6.89
C LEU A 153 -16.41 24.37 6.58
N ARG A 154 -16.34 23.24 7.31
CA ARG A 154 -15.32 22.22 7.05
C ARG A 154 -15.57 21.57 5.68
N PRO A 155 -14.54 21.39 4.83
CA PRO A 155 -14.70 20.67 3.57
C PRO A 155 -15.24 19.25 3.80
N PRO A 156 -16.02 18.68 2.86
CA PRO A 156 -16.47 17.29 2.92
C PRO A 156 -15.28 16.33 3.06
N TYR A 157 -15.46 15.29 3.86
CA TYR A 157 -14.41 14.32 4.07
C TYR A 157 -14.20 13.46 2.82
N VAL A 158 -12.92 13.31 2.43
CA VAL A 158 -12.49 12.48 1.31
C VAL A 158 -11.62 11.34 1.85
N PRO A 159 -12.03 10.07 1.68
CA PRO A 159 -11.21 8.93 2.07
C PRO A 159 -9.86 8.93 1.34
N SER A 160 -8.80 8.57 2.07
CA SER A 160 -7.45 8.43 1.53
C SER A 160 -6.99 6.98 1.56
N VAL A 161 -6.09 6.64 0.64
CA VAL A 161 -5.48 5.31 0.52
C VAL A 161 -4.00 5.38 0.89
N GLN A 162 -3.46 4.27 1.39
CA GLN A 162 -2.04 4.15 1.73
C GLN A 162 -1.41 2.98 0.95
N PRO A 163 -0.16 3.12 0.48
CA PRO A 163 0.55 2.05 -0.21
C PRO A 163 0.56 0.75 0.58
N VAL A 164 0.26 -0.35 -0.11
CA VAL A 164 0.34 -1.69 0.43
C VAL A 164 1.74 -2.24 0.21
N ALA A 165 2.39 -2.70 1.28
CA ALA A 165 3.70 -3.32 1.20
C ALA A 165 3.64 -4.64 0.40
N LEU A 166 4.64 -4.84 -0.46
CA LEU A 166 4.84 -6.11 -1.15
C LEU A 166 5.25 -7.16 -0.12
N ILE A 167 4.58 -8.30 -0.11
CA ILE A 167 4.98 -9.43 0.74
C ILE A 167 5.86 -10.35 -0.11
N PRO A 168 7.16 -10.50 0.20
CA PRO A 168 8.02 -11.46 -0.50
C PRO A 168 7.50 -12.89 -0.35
N SER A 169 7.75 -13.73 -1.36
CA SER A 169 7.49 -15.19 -1.31
C SER A 169 8.29 -15.87 -0.19
N VAL A 170 7.99 -17.13 0.12
CA VAL A 170 8.76 -17.88 1.14
C VAL A 170 10.21 -18.00 0.72
N ALA A 171 10.50 -18.35 -0.55
CA ALA A 171 11.86 -18.49 -1.03
C ALA A 171 12.66 -17.18 -0.95
N GLU A 172 12.07 -16.04 -1.30
CA GLU A 172 12.73 -14.73 -1.20
C GLU A 172 13.07 -14.39 0.26
N ARG A 173 12.14 -14.60 1.19
CA ARG A 173 12.41 -14.38 2.63
C ARG A 173 13.50 -15.30 3.16
N LEU A 174 13.48 -16.57 2.75
CA LEU A 174 14.52 -17.51 3.14
C LEU A 174 15.87 -17.09 2.58
N ALA A 175 15.97 -16.62 1.32
CA ALA A 175 17.23 -16.22 0.70
C ALA A 175 17.91 -15.03 1.38
N GLU A 176 17.17 -14.19 2.11
CA GLU A 176 17.74 -13.13 2.95
C GLU A 176 18.68 -13.71 4.04
N VAL A 177 18.36 -14.89 4.56
CA VAL A 177 19.08 -15.56 5.65
C VAL A 177 19.92 -16.74 5.13
N GLU A 178 19.35 -17.54 4.23
CA GLU A 178 19.88 -18.76 3.67
C GLU A 178 20.68 -18.47 2.40
N LYS A 179 21.99 -18.29 2.56
CA LYS A 179 22.92 -17.99 1.45
C LYS A 179 23.16 -19.16 0.49
N VAL A 180 22.48 -20.29 0.68
CA VAL A 180 22.43 -21.42 -0.25
C VAL A 180 21.38 -21.24 -1.35
N LEU A 181 20.46 -20.29 -1.15
CA LEU A 181 19.35 -20.00 -2.06
C LEU A 181 19.72 -18.91 -3.06
N PHE A 182 19.50 -19.19 -4.33
CA PHE A 182 19.74 -18.27 -5.43
C PHE A 182 18.49 -18.16 -6.31
N PRO A 183 18.19 -16.99 -6.88
CA PRO A 183 17.16 -16.88 -7.90
C PRO A 183 17.52 -17.75 -9.12
N MET A 184 16.53 -18.36 -9.76
CA MET A 184 16.72 -19.15 -10.99
C MET A 184 17.32 -18.32 -12.14
N ALA A 185 17.18 -16.99 -12.11
CA ALA A 185 17.82 -16.09 -13.07
C ALA A 185 19.36 -16.09 -12.99
N GLU A 186 19.93 -16.52 -11.86
CA GLU A 186 21.38 -16.67 -11.64
C GLU A 186 21.88 -18.09 -11.91
N TYR A 187 21.01 -19.00 -12.38
CA TYR A 187 21.40 -20.37 -12.65
C TYR A 187 22.32 -20.45 -13.87
N GLU A 188 23.46 -21.11 -13.65
CA GLU A 188 24.39 -21.53 -14.70
C GLU A 188 24.65 -23.03 -14.52
N PRO A 189 24.65 -23.83 -15.61
CA PRO A 189 25.03 -25.23 -15.53
C PRO A 189 26.42 -25.41 -14.92
N TYR A 190 26.63 -26.54 -14.25
CA TYR A 190 27.91 -26.83 -13.63
C TYR A 190 29.05 -26.83 -14.66
N SER A 191 30.18 -26.26 -14.26
CA SER A 191 31.44 -26.31 -14.98
C SER A 191 32.60 -26.42 -13.99
N ASP A 192 33.73 -26.97 -14.44
CA ASP A 192 34.93 -27.12 -13.60
C ASP A 192 35.51 -25.76 -13.14
N SER A 193 35.17 -24.67 -13.81
CA SER A 193 35.50 -23.30 -13.39
C SER A 193 34.66 -22.79 -12.22
N MET A 194 33.56 -23.46 -11.87
CA MET A 194 32.67 -23.02 -10.81
C MET A 194 33.30 -23.24 -9.43
N THR A 195 33.47 -22.16 -8.68
CA THR A 195 34.13 -22.16 -7.36
C THR A 195 33.13 -22.35 -6.22
N VAL A 196 32.32 -23.43 -6.28
CA VAL A 196 31.24 -23.71 -5.31
C VAL A 196 31.72 -23.76 -3.86
N TRP A 197 33.00 -24.04 -3.62
CA TRP A 197 33.60 -24.09 -2.30
C TRP A 197 33.88 -22.72 -1.66
N ARG A 198 34.00 -21.66 -2.47
CA ARG A 198 34.20 -20.28 -2.01
C ARG A 198 32.90 -19.64 -1.53
N ASP A 199 31.78 -20.25 -1.86
CA ASP A 199 30.47 -19.81 -1.43
C ASP A 199 30.31 -20.06 0.08
N ARG A 200 30.38 -18.97 0.86
CA ARG A 200 30.21 -19.03 2.32
C ARG A 200 28.81 -19.49 2.74
N GLY A 201 27.85 -19.47 1.82
CA GLY A 201 26.48 -19.92 2.02
C GLY A 201 26.22 -21.39 1.67
N ALA A 202 27.12 -22.04 0.94
CA ALA A 202 26.88 -23.40 0.48
C ALA A 202 26.78 -24.39 1.64
N LEU A 203 25.78 -25.27 1.57
CA LEU A 203 25.59 -26.32 2.57
C LEU A 203 26.60 -27.44 2.31
N LYS A 204 27.41 -27.74 3.31
CA LYS A 204 28.52 -28.71 3.25
C LYS A 204 28.16 -29.97 4.02
N VAL A 205 28.21 -31.11 3.33
CA VAL A 205 27.96 -32.44 3.90
C VAL A 205 29.24 -33.27 3.90
N TYR A 206 29.57 -33.81 5.08
CA TYR A 206 30.83 -34.48 5.37
C TYR A 206 30.73 -36.01 5.25
N PHE A 207 31.79 -36.69 4.84
CA PHE A 207 31.85 -38.14 4.70
C PHE A 207 33.02 -38.75 5.49
N PRO A 208 32.93 -39.99 5.98
CA PRO A 208 34.11 -40.63 6.55
C PRO A 208 35.22 -40.78 5.50
N LEU A 209 36.48 -40.86 5.97
CA LEU A 209 37.65 -41.04 5.10
C LEU A 209 37.42 -42.20 4.13
N ASP A 210 37.63 -41.92 2.84
CA ASP A 210 37.59 -42.92 1.78
C ASP A 210 36.22 -43.64 1.62
N LYS A 211 35.14 -42.99 2.07
CA LYS A 211 33.75 -43.47 1.98
C LYS A 211 32.80 -42.44 1.36
N SER A 212 31.69 -42.95 0.81
CA SER A 212 30.51 -42.19 0.36
C SER A 212 29.26 -42.48 1.21
N ASP A 213 29.42 -43.22 2.31
CA ASP A 213 28.38 -43.47 3.32
C ASP A 213 27.98 -42.14 3.99
N LEU A 214 26.75 -41.69 3.72
CA LEU A 214 26.18 -40.50 4.32
C LEU A 214 25.67 -40.79 5.73
N ARG A 215 26.43 -40.31 6.72
CA ARG A 215 26.14 -40.48 8.14
C ARG A 215 25.65 -39.20 8.76
N ARG A 216 24.44 -39.21 9.35
CA ARG A 216 23.89 -38.05 10.07
C ARG A 216 24.71 -37.71 11.32
N ASP A 217 25.21 -38.72 12.02
CA ASP A 217 26.04 -38.60 13.23
C ASP A 217 27.50 -38.24 12.95
N TYR A 218 27.90 -38.12 11.68
CA TYR A 218 29.25 -37.71 11.32
C TYR A 218 29.35 -36.17 11.27
N ARG A 219 30.10 -35.61 12.22
CA ARG A 219 30.27 -34.15 12.39
C ARG A 219 28.90 -33.46 12.57
N ASN A 220 28.64 -32.41 11.80
CA ASN A 220 27.41 -31.61 11.86
C ASN A 220 26.42 -31.97 10.75
N ASN A 221 26.55 -33.15 10.15
CA ASN A 221 25.70 -33.56 9.04
C ASN A 221 24.22 -33.55 9.42
N ASP A 222 23.85 -33.99 10.61
CA ASP A 222 22.46 -33.97 11.05
C ASP A 222 21.82 -32.57 10.95
N VAL A 223 22.55 -31.56 11.41
CA VAL A 223 22.12 -30.15 11.36
C VAL A 223 22.05 -29.66 9.92
N THR A 224 23.09 -29.89 9.12
CA THR A 224 23.12 -29.47 7.71
C THR A 224 21.99 -30.13 6.91
N LEU A 225 21.84 -31.45 7.02
CA LEU A 225 20.84 -32.22 6.28
C LEU A 225 19.42 -31.86 6.70
N GLY A 226 19.18 -31.63 7.99
CA GLY A 226 17.90 -31.12 8.48
C GLY A 226 17.57 -29.76 7.87
N ARG A 227 18.54 -28.84 7.89
CA ARG A 227 18.40 -27.50 7.29
C ARG A 227 18.09 -27.56 5.79
N ILE A 228 18.75 -28.43 5.03
CA ILE A 228 18.48 -28.66 3.60
C ILE A 228 17.01 -29.03 3.39
N VAL A 229 16.55 -30.05 4.11
CA VAL A 229 15.20 -30.58 3.95
C VAL A 229 14.16 -29.55 4.37
N ASP A 230 14.39 -28.82 5.46
CA ASP A 230 13.46 -27.81 5.96
C ASP A 230 13.33 -26.60 5.02
N ILE A 231 14.43 -26.16 4.40
CA ILE A 231 14.41 -25.09 3.40
C ILE A 231 13.58 -25.53 2.18
N LEU A 232 13.91 -26.69 1.62
CA LEU A 232 13.24 -27.19 0.42
C LEU A 232 11.74 -27.46 0.67
N ARG A 233 11.36 -27.99 1.84
CA ARG A 233 9.95 -28.14 2.24
C ARG A 233 9.20 -26.82 2.27
N GLN A 234 9.79 -25.79 2.85
CA GLN A 234 9.15 -24.49 2.98
C GLN A 234 8.95 -23.83 1.61
N ILE A 235 9.93 -23.92 0.72
CA ILE A 235 9.81 -23.40 -0.65
C ILE A 235 8.73 -24.16 -1.41
N TYR A 236 8.76 -25.50 -1.37
CA TYR A 236 7.84 -26.35 -2.11
C TYR A 236 6.38 -26.26 -1.61
N ALA A 237 6.16 -25.82 -0.36
CA ALA A 237 4.84 -25.63 0.22
C ALA A 237 4.26 -24.22 0.01
N ASP A 238 5.01 -23.29 -0.60
CA ASP A 238 4.55 -21.92 -0.86
C ASP A 238 3.84 -21.83 -2.21
N ASP A 239 2.74 -21.08 -2.26
CA ASP A 239 1.98 -20.91 -3.50
C ASP A 239 2.64 -19.94 -4.49
N ARG A 240 3.69 -19.21 -4.07
CA ARG A 240 4.37 -18.16 -4.85
C ARG A 240 5.86 -18.40 -5.05
N SER A 241 6.36 -19.58 -4.70
CA SER A 241 7.73 -19.96 -5.02
C SER A 241 7.85 -21.46 -5.22
N ASP A 242 8.85 -21.89 -5.99
CA ASP A 242 9.12 -23.30 -6.20
C ASP A 242 10.63 -23.55 -6.33
N VAL A 243 11.03 -24.81 -6.20
CA VAL A 243 12.39 -25.26 -6.42
C VAL A 243 12.64 -25.38 -7.93
N GLY A 244 13.46 -24.50 -8.48
CA GLY A 244 13.81 -24.51 -9.91
C GLY A 244 14.94 -25.48 -10.26
N LYS A 245 16.01 -25.51 -9.45
CA LYS A 245 17.15 -26.42 -9.64
C LYS A 245 17.88 -26.69 -8.34
N ILE A 246 18.38 -27.90 -8.14
CA ILE A 246 19.26 -28.30 -7.05
C ILE A 246 20.56 -28.77 -7.67
N LEU A 247 21.61 -27.97 -7.53
CA LEU A 247 22.96 -28.34 -7.96
C LEU A 247 23.66 -29.03 -6.80
N ILE A 248 24.08 -30.28 -7.01
CA ILE A 248 24.87 -31.06 -6.05
C ILE A 248 26.21 -31.40 -6.68
N VAL A 249 27.30 -30.90 -6.09
CA VAL A 249 28.67 -31.17 -6.57
C VAL A 249 29.41 -31.96 -5.50
N GLY A 250 29.83 -33.18 -5.85
CA GLY A 250 30.65 -34.00 -4.97
C GLY A 250 32.14 -33.83 -5.26
N PHE A 251 32.96 -33.78 -4.21
CA PHE A 251 34.42 -33.74 -4.30
C PHE A 251 35.09 -34.84 -3.47
N ALA A 252 36.35 -35.10 -3.80
CA ALA A 252 37.27 -35.93 -3.03
C ALA A 252 38.57 -35.17 -2.73
N SER A 253 39.25 -35.55 -1.64
CA SER A 253 40.61 -35.06 -1.39
C SER A 253 41.58 -35.62 -2.45
N PRO A 254 42.59 -34.84 -2.89
CA PRO A 254 43.64 -35.29 -3.81
C PRO A 254 44.66 -36.19 -3.08
N GLU A 255 44.19 -37.26 -2.45
CA GLU A 255 45.03 -38.26 -1.80
C GLU A 255 44.78 -39.64 -2.40
N GLY A 256 45.82 -40.26 -2.95
CA GLY A 256 45.73 -41.60 -3.52
C GLY A 256 45.30 -41.59 -4.99
N PRO A 257 44.88 -42.75 -5.54
CA PRO A 257 44.70 -42.88 -6.99
C PRO A 257 43.58 -41.98 -7.54
N LEU A 258 43.90 -41.12 -8.51
CA LEU A 258 42.96 -40.20 -9.18
C LEU A 258 41.64 -40.87 -9.57
N GLY A 259 41.69 -42.01 -10.27
CA GLY A 259 40.48 -42.71 -10.70
C GLY A 259 39.61 -43.24 -9.56
N ARG A 260 40.18 -43.45 -8.36
CA ARG A 260 39.40 -43.77 -7.15
C ARG A 260 38.73 -42.51 -6.60
N ASN A 261 39.46 -41.41 -6.52
CA ASN A 261 38.95 -40.13 -6.01
C ASN A 261 37.81 -39.59 -6.88
N THR A 262 37.92 -39.68 -8.22
CA THR A 262 36.83 -39.32 -9.13
C THR A 262 35.57 -40.15 -8.89
N ARG A 263 35.68 -41.47 -8.72
CA ARG A 263 34.49 -42.30 -8.43
C ARG A 263 33.87 -41.96 -7.08
N LEU A 264 34.71 -41.70 -6.07
CA LEU A 264 34.27 -41.33 -4.74
C LEU A 264 33.51 -39.99 -4.73
N ALA A 265 34.01 -39.00 -5.46
CA ALA A 265 33.38 -37.69 -5.62
C ALA A 265 31.97 -37.81 -6.23
N GLY A 266 31.81 -38.53 -7.33
CA GLY A 266 30.50 -38.78 -7.95
C GLY A 266 29.53 -39.50 -7.01
N ALA A 267 29.96 -40.59 -6.38
CA ALA A 267 29.12 -41.36 -5.47
C ALA A 267 28.60 -40.55 -4.27
N ARG A 268 29.38 -39.57 -3.78
CA ARG A 268 28.95 -38.68 -2.70
C ARG A 268 27.84 -37.72 -3.12
N ALA A 269 27.92 -37.23 -4.36
CA ALA A 269 26.89 -36.38 -4.93
C ALA A 269 25.58 -37.17 -5.12
N ASP A 270 25.67 -38.40 -5.64
CA ASP A 270 24.54 -39.30 -5.83
C ASP A 270 23.84 -39.64 -4.50
N VAL A 271 24.60 -40.03 -3.47
CA VAL A 271 24.02 -40.37 -2.16
C VAL A 271 23.34 -39.15 -1.51
N LEU A 272 23.88 -37.94 -1.69
CA LEU A 272 23.22 -36.73 -1.18
C LEU A 272 21.92 -36.44 -1.94
N LYS A 273 21.89 -36.62 -3.27
CA LYS A 273 20.64 -36.55 -4.05
C LYS A 273 19.61 -37.54 -3.52
N GLU A 274 19.99 -38.81 -3.38
CA GLU A 274 19.11 -39.87 -2.87
C GLU A 274 18.56 -39.54 -1.48
N TYR A 275 19.40 -38.99 -0.60
CA TYR A 275 18.97 -38.54 0.71
C TYR A 275 17.89 -37.47 0.63
N VAL A 276 18.12 -36.38 -0.11
CA VAL A 276 17.13 -35.30 -0.25
C VAL A 276 15.83 -35.84 -0.85
N ASN A 277 15.94 -36.68 -1.88
CA ASN A 277 14.79 -37.23 -2.57
C ASN A 277 13.95 -38.16 -1.66
N SER A 278 14.57 -38.86 -0.71
CA SER A 278 13.86 -39.71 0.26
C SER A 278 12.90 -38.95 1.20
N TYR A 279 13.01 -37.62 1.29
CA TYR A 279 12.14 -36.79 2.14
C TYR A 279 11.10 -35.96 1.37
N LEU A 280 11.33 -35.70 0.08
CA LEU A 280 10.55 -34.73 -0.70
C LEU A 280 10.05 -35.25 -2.04
N GLU A 281 10.51 -36.41 -2.51
CA GLU A 281 10.09 -37.03 -3.77
C GLU A 281 10.10 -36.04 -4.95
N LEU A 282 11.16 -35.21 -5.04
CA LEU A 282 11.29 -34.18 -6.06
C LEU A 282 11.58 -34.79 -7.44
N PRO A 283 11.06 -34.20 -8.54
CA PRO A 283 11.34 -34.69 -9.88
C PRO A 283 12.85 -34.69 -10.20
N ASP A 284 13.31 -35.77 -10.85
CA ASP A 284 14.72 -35.92 -11.23
C ASP A 284 15.25 -34.75 -12.10
N SER A 285 14.38 -34.10 -12.87
CA SER A 285 14.71 -32.91 -13.69
C SER A 285 15.16 -31.70 -12.88
N LEU A 286 14.82 -31.64 -11.58
CA LEU A 286 15.27 -30.58 -10.69
C LEU A 286 16.69 -30.80 -10.18
N TYR A 287 17.26 -32.00 -10.30
CA TYR A 287 18.62 -32.27 -9.83
C TYR A 287 19.64 -32.13 -10.95
N GLU A 288 20.71 -31.39 -10.67
CA GLU A 288 21.95 -31.44 -11.42
C GLU A 288 23.03 -32.00 -10.50
N VAL A 289 23.45 -33.24 -10.77
CA VAL A 289 24.47 -33.93 -9.97
C VAL A 289 25.77 -33.93 -10.75
N ALA A 290 26.79 -33.29 -10.17
CA ALA A 290 28.09 -33.09 -10.79
C ALA A 290 29.19 -33.78 -9.99
N ASN A 291 30.13 -34.37 -10.74
CA ASN A 291 31.35 -34.95 -10.21
C ASN A 291 32.48 -33.92 -10.33
N GLY A 292 32.78 -33.23 -9.23
CA GLY A 292 33.86 -32.23 -9.18
C GLY A 292 35.27 -32.83 -9.04
N GLY A 293 35.39 -34.16 -8.98
CA GLY A 293 36.67 -34.85 -8.89
C GLY A 293 37.46 -34.49 -7.62
N GLU A 294 38.77 -34.27 -7.79
CA GLU A 294 39.64 -33.87 -6.69
C GLU A 294 39.53 -32.36 -6.42
N ALA A 295 39.37 -31.96 -5.15
CA ALA A 295 39.16 -30.59 -4.70
C ALA A 295 40.42 -29.70 -4.78
N TRP A 296 41.12 -29.70 -5.91
CA TRP A 296 42.35 -28.93 -6.11
C TRP A 296 42.15 -27.42 -5.93
N GLY A 297 41.00 -26.89 -6.36
CA GLY A 297 40.68 -25.47 -6.21
C GLY A 297 40.51 -25.06 -4.74
N GLU A 298 39.80 -25.86 -3.94
CA GLU A 298 39.70 -25.60 -2.50
C GLU A 298 41.07 -25.74 -1.83
N LEU A 299 41.88 -26.75 -2.24
CA LEU A 299 43.23 -26.96 -1.69
C LEU A 299 44.11 -25.74 -1.94
N ARG A 300 44.08 -25.21 -3.17
CA ARG A 300 44.81 -24.00 -3.53
C ARG A 300 44.46 -22.83 -2.61
N ASP A 301 43.17 -22.55 -2.43
CA ASP A 301 42.71 -21.43 -1.59
C ASP A 301 43.17 -21.58 -0.14
N ARG A 302 43.11 -22.80 0.41
CA ARG A 302 43.59 -23.06 1.77
C ARG A 302 45.11 -22.96 1.92
N VAL A 303 45.86 -23.37 0.90
CA VAL A 303 47.31 -23.16 0.89
C VAL A 303 47.61 -21.66 0.84
N GLU A 304 46.92 -20.91 0.00
CA GLU A 304 47.07 -19.45 -0.10
C GLU A 304 46.79 -18.74 1.25
N GLU A 305 45.78 -19.20 1.99
CA GLU A 305 45.43 -18.68 3.32
C GLU A 305 46.34 -19.19 4.47
N SER A 306 47.22 -20.17 4.19
CA SER A 306 48.05 -20.81 5.21
C SER A 306 49.28 -19.99 5.61
N THR A 307 49.90 -20.39 6.71
CA THR A 307 51.19 -19.86 7.19
C THR A 307 52.35 -20.83 6.97
N PHE A 308 52.24 -21.74 5.99
CA PHE A 308 53.34 -22.67 5.67
C PHE A 308 54.58 -21.91 5.19
N ASP A 309 55.76 -22.32 5.66
CA ASP A 309 57.03 -21.72 5.20
C ASP A 309 57.22 -21.92 3.69
N CYS A 310 56.80 -23.07 3.14
CA CYS A 310 56.85 -23.38 1.72
C CYS A 310 55.55 -23.09 0.96
N ARG A 311 54.69 -22.18 1.48
CA ARG A 311 53.42 -21.82 0.86
C ARG A 311 53.54 -21.51 -0.63
N ASP A 312 54.48 -20.65 -1.00
CA ASP A 312 54.60 -20.19 -2.39
C ASP A 312 55.06 -21.32 -3.33
N GLU A 313 55.89 -22.26 -2.85
CA GLU A 313 56.28 -23.46 -3.59
C GLU A 313 55.10 -24.45 -3.75
N MET A 314 54.26 -24.58 -2.72
CA MET A 314 53.05 -25.39 -2.80
C MET A 314 52.06 -24.81 -3.83
N LEU A 315 51.88 -23.49 -3.86
CA LEU A 315 51.05 -22.81 -4.85
C LEU A 315 51.61 -22.98 -6.26
N ASP A 316 52.92 -22.85 -6.44
CA ASP A 316 53.57 -23.07 -7.74
C ASP A 316 53.32 -24.49 -8.28
N ILE A 317 53.46 -25.51 -7.42
CA ILE A 317 53.15 -26.90 -7.79
C ILE A 317 51.69 -27.04 -8.22
N ILE A 318 50.75 -26.46 -7.46
CA ILE A 318 49.31 -26.56 -7.73
C ILE A 318 48.94 -25.85 -9.04
N ASP A 319 49.47 -24.66 -9.28
CA ASP A 319 49.10 -23.80 -10.41
C ASP A 319 49.76 -24.23 -11.72
N HIS A 320 51.00 -24.75 -11.69
CA HIS A 320 51.79 -25.01 -12.89
C HIS A 320 51.98 -26.49 -13.24
N THR A 321 51.54 -27.43 -12.39
CA THR A 321 51.62 -28.87 -12.71
C THR A 321 50.29 -29.38 -13.29
N ALA A 322 50.23 -29.60 -14.61
CA ALA A 322 48.99 -30.05 -15.27
C ALA A 322 48.57 -31.50 -14.93
N ASP A 323 49.53 -32.42 -14.80
CA ASP A 323 49.25 -33.81 -14.46
C ASP A 323 48.93 -33.95 -12.97
N LEU A 324 47.69 -34.34 -12.65
CA LEU A 324 47.20 -34.37 -11.26
C LEU A 324 47.95 -35.38 -10.37
N GLY A 325 48.33 -36.53 -10.93
CA GLY A 325 49.12 -37.53 -10.20
C GLY A 325 50.53 -37.03 -9.87
N ARG A 326 51.18 -36.35 -10.82
CA ARG A 326 52.47 -35.69 -10.63
C ARG A 326 52.36 -34.53 -9.65
N ARG A 327 51.28 -33.76 -9.70
CA ARG A 327 50.99 -32.66 -8.77
C ARG A 327 50.93 -33.16 -7.33
N GLU A 328 50.14 -34.20 -7.07
CA GLU A 328 50.09 -34.86 -5.76
C GLU A 328 51.47 -35.39 -5.34
N TRP A 329 52.17 -36.06 -6.26
CA TRP A 329 53.50 -36.63 -5.98
C TRP A 329 54.53 -35.56 -5.61
N LEU A 330 54.52 -34.40 -6.27
CA LEU A 330 55.40 -33.27 -5.95
C LEU A 330 55.09 -32.71 -4.56
N LEU A 331 53.80 -32.46 -4.25
CA LEU A 331 53.39 -32.00 -2.93
C LEU A 331 53.78 -32.98 -1.81
N ARG A 332 53.63 -34.29 -2.05
CA ARG A 332 54.02 -35.34 -1.08
C ARG A 332 55.52 -35.35 -0.75
N ARG A 333 56.37 -34.84 -1.65
CA ARG A 333 57.83 -34.87 -1.52
C ARG A 333 58.44 -33.53 -1.08
N LEU A 334 57.69 -32.44 -1.20
CA LEU A 334 58.11 -31.11 -0.79
C LEU A 334 58.54 -31.13 0.69
N ASP A 335 59.72 -30.58 0.98
CA ASP A 335 60.32 -30.49 2.33
C ASP A 335 60.24 -31.77 3.16
N GLY A 336 60.53 -32.91 2.54
CA GLY A 336 60.51 -34.21 3.23
C GLY A 336 59.11 -34.73 3.56
N GLY A 337 58.06 -34.08 3.03
CA GLY A 337 56.66 -34.49 3.13
C GLY A 337 55.95 -34.03 4.39
N GLU A 338 56.58 -33.23 5.25
CA GLU A 338 55.92 -32.65 6.43
C GLU A 338 54.77 -31.70 6.07
N PRO A 339 54.91 -30.78 5.08
CA PRO A 339 53.79 -29.92 4.66
C PRO A 339 52.57 -30.72 4.20
N PHE A 340 52.78 -31.81 3.45
CA PHE A 340 51.69 -32.68 3.01
C PHE A 340 51.03 -33.44 4.17
N LYS A 341 51.80 -33.89 5.18
CA LYS A 341 51.23 -34.50 6.39
C LYS A 341 50.43 -33.50 7.21
N GLU A 342 50.87 -32.25 7.25
CA GLU A 342 50.11 -31.18 7.90
C GLU A 342 48.83 -30.88 7.15
N LEU A 343 48.87 -30.76 5.81
CA LEU A 343 47.66 -30.70 4.98
C LEU A 343 46.70 -31.86 5.29
N LEU A 344 47.20 -33.09 5.47
CA LEU A 344 46.38 -34.26 5.86
C LEU A 344 45.69 -34.14 7.22
N ARG A 345 46.29 -33.39 8.15
CA ARG A 345 45.80 -33.21 9.52
C ARG A 345 44.91 -31.98 9.67
N SER A 346 45.23 -30.88 9.01
CA SER A 346 44.53 -29.60 9.11
C SER A 346 43.53 -29.42 7.96
N VAL A 347 44.04 -29.27 6.74
CA VAL A 347 43.29 -28.89 5.53
C VAL A 347 42.36 -30.00 5.04
N PHE A 348 42.88 -31.21 4.82
CA PHE A 348 42.11 -32.34 4.34
C PHE A 348 41.12 -32.85 5.37
N SER A 349 41.29 -32.55 6.67
CA SER A 349 40.24 -32.85 7.64
C SER A 349 38.92 -32.17 7.26
N ASP A 350 38.94 -30.95 6.71
CA ASP A 350 37.75 -30.25 6.26
C ASP A 350 37.43 -30.42 4.77
N GLN A 351 38.44 -30.62 3.91
CA GLN A 351 38.26 -30.85 2.47
C GLN A 351 37.86 -32.27 2.08
N ARG A 352 37.92 -33.22 3.01
CA ARG A 352 37.54 -34.62 2.73
C ARG A 352 36.06 -34.79 2.36
N ASN A 353 35.26 -33.72 2.35
CA ASN A 353 33.93 -33.72 2.97
C ASN A 353 32.95 -32.62 2.49
N SER A 354 32.71 -32.52 1.19
CA SER A 354 31.66 -31.63 0.74
C SER A 354 30.99 -32.14 -0.52
N GLY A 355 29.84 -32.77 -0.34
CA GLY A 355 28.74 -32.50 -1.27
C GLY A 355 28.35 -31.04 -1.08
N TYR A 356 28.65 -30.19 -2.05
CA TYR A 356 28.14 -28.83 -2.10
C TYR A 356 26.76 -28.86 -2.70
N MET A 357 25.82 -28.19 -2.04
CA MET A 357 24.50 -28.02 -2.59
C MET A 357 24.20 -26.53 -2.78
N ARG A 358 23.66 -26.18 -3.94
CA ARG A 358 22.97 -24.91 -4.19
C ARG A 358 21.54 -25.20 -4.58
N VAL A 359 20.64 -24.32 -4.18
CA VAL A 359 19.24 -24.41 -4.54
C VAL A 359 18.86 -23.12 -5.25
N TYR A 360 18.41 -23.28 -6.49
CA TYR A 360 17.85 -22.21 -7.29
C TYR A 360 16.34 -22.26 -7.18
N TYR A 361 15.73 -21.13 -6.82
CA TYR A 361 14.29 -21.03 -6.67
C TYR A 361 13.68 -20.14 -7.75
N THR A 362 12.44 -20.42 -8.11
CA THR A 362 11.57 -19.50 -8.83
C THR A 362 10.64 -18.82 -7.84
N SER A 363 10.32 -17.55 -8.05
CA SER A 363 9.34 -16.82 -7.25
C SER A 363 8.41 -16.02 -8.16
N GLU A 364 7.16 -15.89 -7.71
CA GLU A 364 6.17 -15.00 -8.29
C GLU A 364 6.01 -13.75 -7.42
N PRO A 365 6.02 -12.54 -8.02
CA PRO A 365 5.76 -11.31 -7.29
C PRO A 365 4.39 -11.30 -6.60
N ASP A 366 4.22 -10.43 -5.60
CA ASP A 366 2.92 -10.12 -5.00
C ASP A 366 2.03 -9.31 -5.97
N TYR A 367 1.52 -9.98 -7.00
CA TYR A 367 0.73 -9.36 -8.07
C TYR A 367 -0.50 -8.61 -7.53
N ASN A 368 -1.09 -9.08 -6.43
CA ASN A 368 -2.22 -8.40 -5.81
C ASN A 368 -1.80 -7.06 -5.22
N ALA A 369 -0.73 -7.02 -4.41
CA ALA A 369 -0.22 -5.75 -3.87
C ALA A 369 0.23 -4.78 -4.98
N ILE A 370 0.84 -5.28 -6.06
CA ILE A 370 1.19 -4.47 -7.24
C ILE A 370 -0.07 -3.83 -7.84
N LYS A 371 -1.12 -4.62 -8.10
CA LYS A 371 -2.40 -4.12 -8.63
C LYS A 371 -3.08 -3.13 -7.68
N ILE A 372 -3.01 -3.37 -6.37
CA ILE A 372 -3.56 -2.45 -5.37
C ILE A 372 -2.83 -1.10 -5.43
N ASN A 373 -1.50 -1.10 -5.42
CA ASN A 373 -0.72 0.14 -5.51
C ASN A 373 -0.94 0.87 -6.84
N GLN A 374 -1.09 0.13 -7.95
CA GLN A 374 -1.46 0.71 -9.24
C GLN A 374 -2.83 1.37 -9.19
N ALA A 375 -3.85 0.71 -8.63
CA ALA A 375 -5.19 1.26 -8.46
C ALA A 375 -5.21 2.52 -7.58
N GLN A 376 -4.34 2.60 -6.56
CA GLN A 376 -4.18 3.81 -5.75
C GLN A 376 -3.65 4.99 -6.57
N GLY A 377 -2.72 4.74 -7.50
CA GLY A 377 -2.28 5.74 -8.48
C GLY A 377 -3.42 6.23 -9.37
N MET A 378 -4.23 5.30 -9.90
CA MET A 378 -5.40 5.64 -10.72
C MET A 378 -6.41 6.51 -9.94
N ILE A 379 -6.66 6.22 -8.65
CA ILE A 379 -7.49 7.07 -7.78
C ILE A 379 -6.90 8.47 -7.61
N ALA A 380 -5.58 8.60 -7.50
CA ALA A 380 -4.92 9.91 -7.38
C ALA A 380 -5.07 10.74 -8.66
N GLU A 381 -5.05 10.08 -9.83
CA GLU A 381 -5.24 10.70 -11.15
C GLU A 381 -6.72 10.97 -11.48
N GLY A 382 -7.65 10.43 -10.70
CA GLY A 382 -9.09 10.59 -10.89
C GLY A 382 -9.74 9.50 -11.75
N ASP A 383 -9.00 8.46 -12.14
CA ASP A 383 -9.52 7.28 -12.84
C ASP A 383 -10.06 6.24 -11.83
N PHE A 384 -11.24 6.51 -11.31
CA PHE A 384 -11.87 5.64 -10.32
C PHE A 384 -12.47 4.36 -10.94
N ASP A 385 -13.02 4.45 -12.15
CA ASP A 385 -13.57 3.29 -12.87
C ASP A 385 -12.48 2.28 -13.25
N GLY A 386 -11.33 2.78 -13.70
CA GLY A 386 -10.15 1.95 -13.96
C GLY A 386 -9.63 1.27 -12.69
N ALA A 387 -9.58 2.00 -11.57
CA ALA A 387 -9.21 1.44 -10.27
C ALA A 387 -10.16 0.31 -9.83
N VAL A 388 -11.49 0.51 -9.95
CA VAL A 388 -12.48 -0.53 -9.63
C VAL A 388 -12.31 -1.75 -10.54
N SER A 389 -12.13 -1.53 -11.84
CA SER A 389 -11.96 -2.60 -12.83
C SER A 389 -10.73 -3.46 -12.56
N LEU A 390 -9.63 -2.84 -12.12
CA LEU A 390 -8.38 -3.51 -11.78
C LEU A 390 -8.48 -4.34 -10.48
N LEU A 391 -9.22 -3.84 -9.49
CA LEU A 391 -9.31 -4.44 -8.16
C LEU A 391 -10.38 -5.54 -8.04
N ARG A 392 -11.47 -5.45 -8.80
CA ARG A 392 -12.59 -6.41 -8.73
C ARG A 392 -12.16 -7.89 -8.87
N PRO A 393 -11.24 -8.26 -9.79
CA PRO A 393 -10.78 -9.65 -9.92
C PRO A 393 -10.00 -10.18 -8.70
N ILE A 394 -9.45 -9.30 -7.86
CA ILE A 394 -8.62 -9.65 -6.70
C ILE A 394 -9.30 -9.33 -5.37
N ARG A 395 -10.63 -9.15 -5.36
CA ARG A 395 -11.42 -8.73 -4.19
C ARG A 395 -11.30 -9.63 -2.96
N GLU A 396 -10.87 -10.87 -3.15
CA GLU A 396 -10.66 -11.85 -2.07
C GLU A 396 -9.39 -11.51 -1.26
N ASP A 397 -8.46 -10.73 -1.82
CA ASP A 397 -7.34 -10.16 -1.07
C ASP A 397 -7.85 -9.00 -0.22
N LYS A 398 -7.98 -9.26 1.08
CA LYS A 398 -8.44 -8.27 2.07
C LYS A 398 -7.76 -6.91 1.99
N ARG A 399 -6.49 -6.86 1.55
CA ARG A 399 -5.72 -5.61 1.44
C ARG A 399 -6.28 -4.67 0.38
N CYS A 400 -7.06 -5.17 -0.59
CA CYS A 400 -7.65 -4.35 -1.63
C CYS A 400 -8.94 -3.64 -1.18
N LEU A 401 -9.62 -4.12 -0.13
CA LEU A 401 -10.98 -3.70 0.22
C LEU A 401 -11.06 -2.21 0.51
N ASN A 402 -10.11 -1.64 1.27
CA ASN A 402 -10.08 -0.21 1.58
C ASN A 402 -9.85 0.66 0.33
N THR A 403 -8.97 0.22 -0.58
CA THR A 403 -8.74 0.92 -1.86
C THR A 403 -9.96 0.84 -2.77
N LEU A 404 -10.59 -0.32 -2.87
CA LEU A 404 -11.81 -0.52 -3.66
C LEU A 404 -12.97 0.31 -3.10
N ALA A 405 -13.15 0.31 -1.78
CA ALA A 405 -14.14 1.14 -1.10
C ALA A 405 -13.93 2.63 -1.40
N THR A 406 -12.68 3.10 -1.36
CA THR A 406 -12.33 4.47 -1.71
C THR A 406 -12.68 4.80 -3.16
N ALA A 407 -12.39 3.90 -4.12
CA ALA A 407 -12.75 4.12 -5.51
C ALA A 407 -14.27 4.25 -5.71
N TYR A 408 -15.07 3.36 -5.11
CA TYR A 408 -16.54 3.46 -5.14
C TYR A 408 -17.06 4.74 -4.48
N TYR A 409 -16.45 5.16 -3.35
CA TYR A 409 -16.83 6.39 -2.68
C TYR A 409 -16.63 7.61 -3.60
N ARG A 410 -15.53 7.62 -4.35
CA ARG A 410 -15.18 8.70 -5.28
C ARG A 410 -16.02 8.70 -6.56
N LEU A 411 -16.54 7.56 -6.96
CA LEU A 411 -17.56 7.44 -8.02
C LEU A 411 -18.96 7.90 -7.57
N GLY A 412 -19.18 8.11 -6.27
CA GLY A 412 -20.47 8.49 -5.71
C GLY A 412 -21.34 7.30 -5.29
N ASP A 413 -20.91 6.05 -5.50
CA ASP A 413 -21.58 4.85 -4.97
C ASP A 413 -21.21 4.66 -3.48
N LYS A 414 -21.75 5.54 -2.65
CA LYS A 414 -21.49 5.55 -1.20
C LYS A 414 -22.02 4.30 -0.50
N ALA A 415 -23.06 3.66 -1.03
CA ALA A 415 -23.63 2.46 -0.43
C ALA A 415 -22.66 1.28 -0.51
N THR A 416 -22.15 0.99 -1.73
CA THR A 416 -21.15 -0.05 -1.94
C THR A 416 -19.84 0.27 -1.20
N ALA A 417 -19.42 1.54 -1.24
CA ALA A 417 -18.22 1.98 -0.52
C ALA A 417 -18.30 1.71 0.99
N LEU A 418 -19.42 2.07 1.63
CA LEU A 418 -19.61 1.87 3.06
C LEU A 418 -19.63 0.40 3.46
N ASP A 419 -20.20 -0.48 2.63
CA ASP A 419 -20.17 -1.92 2.87
C ASP A 419 -18.73 -2.46 2.84
N LEU A 420 -17.96 -2.08 1.81
CA LEU A 420 -16.56 -2.48 1.68
C LEU A 420 -15.67 -1.92 2.79
N PHE A 421 -15.87 -0.67 3.22
CA PHE A 421 -15.16 -0.12 4.37
C PHE A 421 -15.46 -0.90 5.65
N LYS A 422 -16.72 -1.34 5.87
CA LYS A 422 -17.08 -2.17 7.02
C LYS A 422 -16.40 -3.54 6.96
N GLN A 423 -16.35 -4.16 5.79
CA GLN A 423 -15.63 -5.42 5.60
C GLN A 423 -14.14 -5.26 5.90
N ALA A 424 -13.49 -4.22 5.38
CA ALA A 424 -12.08 -3.92 5.64
C ALA A 424 -11.81 -3.66 7.14
N ALA A 425 -12.67 -2.88 7.80
CA ALA A 425 -12.60 -2.62 9.23
C ALA A 425 -12.77 -3.90 10.07
N ALA A 426 -13.70 -4.78 9.71
CA ALA A 426 -13.89 -6.08 10.37
C ALA A 426 -12.65 -6.99 10.25
N MET A 427 -11.85 -6.80 9.19
CA MET A 427 -10.57 -7.50 8.97
C MET A 427 -9.37 -6.79 9.64
N GLY A 428 -9.59 -5.70 10.38
CA GLY A 428 -8.58 -4.98 11.15
C GLY A 428 -7.85 -3.87 10.39
N ASP A 429 -8.34 -3.44 9.22
CA ASP A 429 -7.77 -2.30 8.50
C ASP A 429 -8.01 -1.01 9.29
N LYS A 430 -6.94 -0.46 9.85
CA LYS A 430 -6.99 0.76 10.69
C LYS A 430 -7.41 2.00 9.90
N VAL A 431 -7.07 2.08 8.62
CA VAL A 431 -7.45 3.21 7.76
C VAL A 431 -8.95 3.15 7.53
N ALA A 432 -9.50 1.98 7.19
CA ALA A 432 -10.92 1.80 6.99
C ALA A 432 -11.75 2.11 8.26
N ILE A 433 -11.28 1.69 9.44
CA ILE A 433 -11.91 2.03 10.74
C ILE A 433 -11.99 3.54 10.90
N GLN A 434 -10.88 4.25 10.72
CA GLN A 434 -10.83 5.70 10.85
C GLN A 434 -11.69 6.40 9.80
N THR A 435 -11.72 5.88 8.57
CA THR A 435 -12.54 6.39 7.47
C THR A 435 -14.03 6.29 7.79
N LEU A 436 -14.50 5.17 8.37
CA LEU A 436 -15.90 5.04 8.78
C LEU A 436 -16.27 6.06 9.87
N GLU A 437 -15.42 6.22 10.89
CA GLU A 437 -15.63 7.24 11.93
C GLU A 437 -15.69 8.65 11.34
N ASN A 438 -14.80 8.96 10.39
CA ASN A 438 -14.78 10.28 9.75
C ASN A 438 -16.02 10.52 8.90
N ILE A 439 -16.48 9.53 8.13
CA ILE A 439 -17.71 9.62 7.33
C ILE A 439 -18.93 9.81 8.25
N GLU A 440 -19.02 9.07 9.36
CA GLU A 440 -20.13 9.22 10.31
C GLU A 440 -20.16 10.61 10.95
N ASN A 441 -19.00 11.18 11.29
CA ASN A 441 -18.89 12.54 11.82
C ASN A 441 -19.07 13.64 10.76
N ASP A 442 -19.16 13.28 9.48
CA ASP A 442 -19.30 14.22 8.36
C ASP A 442 -20.78 14.55 8.05
N TYR A 443 -21.71 13.74 8.52
CA TYR A 443 -23.16 13.94 8.41
C TYR A 443 -23.73 14.59 9.67
#